data_AF-A0A3M1A1Y3-F1
#
_entry.id   AF-A0A3M1A1Y3-F1
#
_cell.length_a   1.000
_cell.length_b   1.000
_cell.length_c   1.000
_cell.angle_alpha   90.00
_cell.angle_beta   90.00
_cell.angle_gamma   90.00
#
_symmetry.space_group_name_H-M   'P 1'
#
loop_
_entity.id
_entity.type
_entity.pdbx_description
1 polymer ?
#
loop_
_entity_poly.entity_id
_entity_poly.type
_entity_poly.pdbx_seq_one_letter_code
_entity_poly.pdbx_strand_id
1 'polypeptide(L)'
;EAELREFIRALNEDEKASLVAVMWIGRGSFEPEELEEAIETAKAEATSPTESYLLGIPLLADYLEEGMEKLGYDVSELEEKFL
;
A
#
# COMPACT_ATOMS: atom_id res chain seq x y z
N GLU A 1 6.60 0.16 15.25
CA GLU A 1 6.03 -1.07 14.65
C GLU A 1 4.63 -1.39 15.18
N ALA A 2 4.42 -1.50 16.49
CA ALA A 2 3.10 -1.85 17.05
C ALA A 2 1.96 -0.89 16.64
N GLU A 3 2.22 0.42 16.57
CA GLU A 3 1.20 1.41 16.17
C GLU A 3 0.78 1.28 14.70
N LEU A 4 1.74 1.15 13.77
CA LEU A 4 1.44 0.95 12.36
C LEU A 4 0.71 -0.37 12.12
N ARG A 5 1.07 -1.42 12.85
CA ARG A 5 0.37 -2.71 12.82
C ARG A 5 -1.10 -2.57 13.21
N GLU A 6 -1.37 -1.93 14.36
CA GLU A 6 -2.73 -1.73 14.84
C GLU A 6 -3.53 -0.78 13.93
N PHE A 7 -2.88 0.22 13.34
CA PHE A 7 -3.49 1.08 12.33
C PHE A 7 -3.95 0.28 11.11
N ILE A 8 -3.06 -0.50 10.48
CA ILE A 8 -3.40 -1.33 9.30
C ILE A 8 -4.48 -2.36 9.68
N ARG A 9 -4.39 -2.94 10.88
CA ARG A 9 -5.37 -3.92 11.36
C ARG A 9 -6.76 -3.32 11.51
N ALA A 10 -6.88 -2.06 11.90
CA ALA A 10 -8.15 -1.35 12.10
C ALA A 10 -8.85 -0.95 10.80
N LEU A 11 -8.15 -0.96 9.67
CA LEU A 11 -8.73 -0.73 8.35
C LEU A 11 -9.76 -1.81 7.99
N ASN A 12 -10.78 -1.41 7.23
CA ASN A 12 -11.72 -2.35 6.63
C ASN A 12 -11.07 -3.15 5.47
N GLU A 13 -11.79 -4.13 4.95
CA GLU A 13 -11.26 -5.03 3.91
C GLU A 13 -10.90 -4.30 2.61
N ASP A 14 -11.73 -3.34 2.18
CA ASP A 14 -11.50 -2.56 0.97
C ASP A 14 -10.28 -1.64 1.14
N GLU A 15 -10.14 -0.99 2.30
CA GLU A 15 -9.00 -0.14 2.64
C GLU A 15 -7.70 -0.94 2.69
N LYS A 16 -7.72 -2.14 3.26
CA LYS A 16 -6.56 -3.06 3.27
C LYS A 16 -6.17 -3.49 1.87
N ALA A 17 -7.13 -3.87 1.04
CA ALA A 17 -6.89 -4.25 -0.35
C ALA A 17 -6.32 -3.09 -1.16
N SER A 18 -6.85 -1.87 -0.96
CA SER A 18 -6.36 -0.65 -1.60
C SER A 18 -4.92 -0.35 -1.19
N LEU A 19 -4.58 -0.51 0.08
CA LEU A 19 -3.21 -0.29 0.56
C LEU A 19 -2.21 -1.30 -0.03
N VAL A 20 -2.62 -2.57 -0.18
CA VAL A 20 -1.81 -3.59 -0.86
C VAL A 20 -1.65 -3.28 -2.34
N ALA A 21 -2.71 -2.84 -3.02
CA ALA A 21 -2.69 -2.48 -4.42
C ALA A 21 -1.73 -1.30 -4.69
N VAL A 22 -1.79 -0.24 -3.89
CA VAL A 22 -0.85 0.89 -3.97
C VAL A 22 0.60 0.42 -3.83
N MET A 23 0.88 -0.42 -2.83
CA MET A 23 2.22 -1.00 -2.64
C MET A 23 2.67 -1.83 -3.85
N TRP A 24 1.77 -2.64 -4.43
CA TRP A 24 2.08 -3.42 -5.63
C TRP A 24 2.37 -2.56 -6.85
N ILE A 25 1.68 -1.43 -7.03
CA ILE A 25 1.94 -0.47 -8.10
C ILE A 25 3.32 0.18 -7.92
N GLY A 26 3.66 0.62 -6.72
CA GLY A 26 4.99 1.16 -6.44
C GLY A 26 6.10 0.13 -6.68
N ARG A 27 5.86 -1.13 -6.31
CA ARG A 27 6.78 -2.25 -6.61
C ARG A 27 6.85 -2.62 -8.10
N GLY A 28 5.93 -2.13 -8.93
CA GLY A 28 5.84 -2.46 -10.36
C GLY A 28 5.27 -3.86 -10.64
N SER A 29 4.43 -4.38 -9.75
CA SER A 29 3.67 -5.62 -9.99
C SER A 29 2.38 -5.38 -10.78
N PHE A 30 1.88 -4.15 -10.75
CA PHE A 30 0.76 -3.65 -11.53
C PHE A 30 1.11 -2.24 -12.03
N GLU A 31 0.53 -1.83 -13.15
CA GLU A 31 0.58 -0.45 -13.63
C GLU A 31 -0.53 0.40 -12.98
N PRO A 32 -0.40 1.74 -12.91
CA PRO A 32 -1.40 2.59 -12.26
C PRO A 32 -2.79 2.51 -12.93
N GLU A 33 -2.86 2.23 -14.23
CA GLU A 33 -4.11 2.00 -14.95
C GLU A 33 -4.81 0.69 -14.54
N GLU A 34 -4.09 -0.23 -13.90
CA GLU A 34 -4.58 -1.54 -13.44
C GLU A 34 -5.02 -1.52 -11.97
N LEU A 35 -5.20 -0.34 -11.36
CA LEU A 35 -5.52 -0.20 -9.93
C LEU A 35 -6.74 -1.03 -9.50
N GLU A 36 -7.82 -1.03 -10.27
CA GLU A 36 -9.03 -1.80 -9.93
C GLU A 36 -8.75 -3.31 -9.92
N GLU A 37 -7.97 -3.79 -10.89
CA GLU A 37 -7.55 -5.20 -10.95
C GLU A 37 -6.63 -5.56 -9.78
N ALA A 38 -5.70 -4.68 -9.44
CA ALA A 38 -4.81 -4.85 -8.29
C ALA A 38 -5.60 -4.95 -6.97
N ILE A 39 -6.65 -4.13 -6.80
CA ILE A 39 -7.52 -4.17 -5.61
C ILE A 39 -8.29 -5.49 -5.54
N GLU A 40 -8.92 -5.92 -6.64
CA GLU A 40 -9.68 -7.17 -6.65
C GLU A 40 -8.77 -8.39 -6.45
N THR A 41 -7.56 -8.36 -7.02
CA THR A 41 -6.52 -9.36 -6.77
C THR A 41 -6.11 -9.36 -5.30
N ALA A 42 -5.88 -8.20 -4.69
CA ALA A 42 -5.51 -8.09 -3.28
C ALA A 42 -6.60 -8.65 -2.36
N LYS A 43 -7.88 -8.43 -2.68
CA LYS A 43 -9.02 -9.05 -1.95
C LYS A 43 -9.01 -10.56 -2.08
N ALA A 44 -8.84 -11.08 -3.30
CA ALA A 44 -8.84 -12.52 -3.56
C ALA A 44 -7.66 -13.23 -2.88
N GLU A 45 -6.50 -12.58 -2.81
CA GLU A 45 -5.27 -13.15 -2.24
C GLU A 45 -5.10 -12.92 -0.73
N ALA A 46 -6.02 -12.22 -0.06
CA ALA A 46 -5.99 -11.88 1.37
C ALA A 46 -6.18 -13.11 2.30
N THR A 47 -5.27 -14.08 2.21
CA THR A 47 -5.26 -15.34 2.96
C THR A 47 -4.47 -15.26 4.27
N SER A 48 -3.76 -14.15 4.48
CA SER A 48 -2.99 -13.86 5.69
C SER A 48 -3.30 -12.44 6.20
N PRO A 49 -3.07 -12.14 7.49
CA PRO A 49 -3.34 -10.80 8.01
C PRO A 49 -2.53 -9.73 7.26
N THR A 50 -3.21 -8.76 6.65
CA THR A 50 -2.61 -7.74 5.78
C THR A 50 -1.49 -6.96 6.49
N GLU A 51 -1.65 -6.66 7.77
CA GLU A 51 -0.63 -5.97 8.56
C GLU A 51 0.65 -6.80 8.69
N SER A 52 0.55 -8.13 8.73
CA SER A 52 1.73 -9.01 8.77
C SER A 52 2.39 -9.13 7.40
N TYR A 53 1.60 -9.14 6.32
CA TYR A 53 2.10 -9.13 4.96
C TYR A 53 2.87 -7.84 4.66
N LEU A 54 2.25 -6.68 4.86
CA LEU A 54 2.85 -5.38 4.54
C LEU A 54 4.09 -5.09 5.39
N LEU A 55 4.03 -5.31 6.71
CA LEU A 55 5.18 -5.07 7.60
C LEU A 55 6.36 -6.03 7.37
N GLY A 56 6.14 -7.12 6.61
CA GLY A 56 7.20 -8.02 6.17
C GLY A 56 7.99 -7.50 4.96
N ILE A 57 7.56 -6.39 4.35
CA ILE A 57 8.16 -5.83 3.13
C ILE A 57 9.23 -4.80 3.53
N PRO A 58 10.52 -5.05 3.25
CA PRO A 58 11.61 -4.17 3.70
C PRO A 58 11.50 -2.71 3.21
N LEU A 59 11.04 -2.50 1.98
CA LEU A 59 10.91 -1.18 1.34
C LEU A 59 9.43 -0.76 1.24
N LEU A 60 8.62 -1.10 2.25
CA LEU A 60 7.19 -0.80 2.23
C LEU A 60 6.92 0.69 2.03
N ALA A 61 7.64 1.56 2.74
CA ALA A 61 7.44 3.01 2.66
C ALA A 61 7.72 3.53 1.24
N ASP A 62 8.88 3.17 0.68
CA ASP A 62 9.28 3.58 -0.68
C ASP A 62 8.26 3.10 -1.73
N TYR A 63 7.75 1.86 -1.59
CA TYR A 63 6.72 1.35 -2.51
C TYR A 63 5.36 2.03 -2.34
N LEU A 64 4.98 2.43 -1.13
CA LEU A 64 3.75 3.19 -0.95
C LEU A 64 3.88 4.58 -1.54
N GLU A 65 5.01 5.24 -1.36
CA GLU A 65 5.31 6.54 -1.95
C GLU A 65 5.27 6.49 -3.48
N GLU A 66 6.09 5.63 -4.10
CA GLU A 66 6.12 5.48 -5.55
C GLU A 66 4.74 5.07 -6.11
N GLY A 67 3.99 4.23 -5.38
CA GLY A 67 2.64 3.85 -5.75
C GLY A 67 1.68 5.06 -5.78
N MET A 68 1.77 5.94 -4.78
CA MET A 68 0.95 7.15 -4.69
C MET A 68 1.34 8.16 -5.79
N GLU A 69 2.63 8.34 -6.06
CA GLU A 69 3.12 9.20 -7.14
C GLU A 69 2.63 8.72 -8.52
N LYS A 70 2.74 7.42 -8.80
CA LYS A 70 2.24 6.82 -10.05
C LYS A 70 0.73 6.99 -10.22
N LEU A 71 -0.02 7.00 -9.13
CA LEU A 71 -1.46 7.27 -9.12
C LEU A 71 -1.81 8.76 -9.22
N GLY A 72 -0.80 9.64 -9.30
CA GLY A 72 -0.96 11.09 -9.47
C GLY A 72 -1.14 11.86 -8.16
N TYR A 73 -0.82 11.26 -7.01
CA TYR A 73 -0.78 11.97 -5.74
C TYR A 73 0.62 12.50 -5.47
N ASP A 74 0.72 13.80 -5.18
CA ASP A 74 1.97 14.40 -4.74
C ASP A 74 2.16 14.12 -3.23
N VAL A 75 3.09 13.24 -2.92
CA VAL A 75 3.50 12.90 -1.54
C VAL A 75 4.78 13.64 -1.11
N SER A 76 5.44 14.34 -2.03
CA SER A 76 6.69 15.07 -1.78
C SER A 76 6.51 16.23 -0.79
N GLU A 77 5.34 16.88 -0.78
CA GLU A 77 5.00 17.92 0.21
C GLU A 77 4.97 17.37 1.66
N LEU A 78 4.68 16.07 1.83
CA LEU A 78 4.69 15.44 3.16
C LEU A 78 6.11 15.11 3.60
N GLU A 79 7.00 14.74 2.67
CA GLU A 79 8.40 14.43 2.96
C GLU A 79 9.21 15.66 3.38
N GLU A 80 9.04 16.80 2.69
CA GLU A 80 9.73 18.06 3.02
C GLU A 80 9.49 18.53 4.46
N LYS A 81 8.40 18.07 5.08
CA LYS A 81 8.00 18.46 6.43
C LYS A 81 8.71 17.68 7.54
N PHE A 82 9.39 16.58 7.21
CA PHE A 82 10.07 15.70 8.16
C PHE A 82 11.60 15.66 7.98
N LEU A 83 12.15 16.41 7.02
CA LEU A 83 13.58 16.70 6.84
C LEU A 83 13.98 18.00 7.54
#